data_AF-A0A8H4XGC5-F1
#
_entry.id   AF-A0A8H4XGC5-F1
#
_cell.length_a   1.000
_cell.length_b   1.000
_cell.length_c   1.000
_cell.angle_alpha   90.00
_cell.angle_beta   90.00
_cell.angle_gamma   90.00
#
_symmetry.space_group_name_H-M   'P 1'
#
loop_
_entity.id
_entity.type
_entity.pdbx_description
1 polymer ?
#
loop_
_entity_poly.entity_id
_entity_poly.type
_entity_poly.pdbx_seq_one_letter_code
_entity_poly.pdbx_strand_id
1 'polypeptide(L)'
;MKSSSILALPYLALWAAAGIQNVSASPAQAVQLDARNDCGAGGAAYTRRTNSPCGAGNGRHLYCGCDQTGVVQCLRGKWTEVQKCVGGTFHGCTANGSGAHCITYLG
;
A
#
# COMPACT_ATOMS: atom_id res chain seq x y z
N MET A 1 -64.51 12.56 -15.38
CA MET A 1 -63.82 12.46 -16.68
C MET A 1 -63.72 13.90 -17.19
N LYS A 2 -62.60 14.61 -17.35
CA LYS A 2 -61.24 14.24 -17.76
C LYS A 2 -60.26 15.38 -17.34
N SER A 3 -59.06 14.97 -16.92
CA SER A 3 -57.77 15.66 -16.61
C SER A 3 -57.54 17.07 -17.19
N SER A 4 -57.01 18.07 -16.44
CA SER A 4 -55.60 18.30 -16.00
C SER A 4 -54.61 18.38 -17.19
N SER A 5 -53.62 19.26 -17.34
CA SER A 5 -53.06 20.38 -16.57
C SER A 5 -52.00 21.09 -17.46
N ILE A 6 -51.81 22.39 -17.24
CA ILE A 6 -50.53 23.14 -17.16
C ILE A 6 -49.49 22.91 -18.28
N LEU A 7 -49.33 23.91 -19.17
CA LEU A 7 -48.13 24.11 -20.00
C LEU A 7 -47.09 24.91 -19.20
N ALA A 8 -46.04 24.25 -18.74
CA ALA A 8 -44.87 24.87 -18.11
C ALA A 8 -43.80 25.22 -19.17
N LEU A 9 -43.21 26.40 -18.99
CA LEU A 9 -42.16 27.02 -19.80
C LEU A 9 -40.84 26.22 -19.81
N PRO A 10 -39.97 26.43 -20.83
CA PRO A 10 -38.77 25.64 -21.05
C PRO A 10 -37.62 26.13 -20.16
N TYR A 11 -37.19 25.32 -19.19
CA TYR A 11 -36.01 25.59 -18.38
C TYR A 11 -34.81 24.78 -18.88
N LEU A 12 -33.96 25.48 -19.64
CA LEU A 12 -32.49 25.47 -19.56
C LEU A 12 -31.82 24.12 -19.26
N ALA A 13 -31.38 23.45 -20.33
CA ALA A 13 -30.37 22.40 -20.24
C ALA A 13 -29.00 23.01 -19.91
N LEU A 14 -28.63 23.04 -18.63
CA LEU A 14 -27.25 23.25 -18.21
C LEU A 14 -26.45 21.96 -18.42
N TRP A 15 -25.53 21.98 -19.38
CA TRP A 15 -24.50 20.96 -19.52
C TRP A 15 -23.41 21.21 -18.48
N ALA A 16 -23.35 20.37 -17.44
CA ALA A 16 -22.22 20.33 -16.52
C ALA A 16 -21.14 19.41 -17.08
N ALA A 17 -20.13 19.98 -17.75
CA ALA A 17 -18.91 19.26 -18.10
C ALA A 17 -18.09 19.06 -16.82
N ALA A 18 -18.24 17.89 -16.18
CA ALA A 18 -17.32 17.46 -15.14
C ALA A 18 -15.95 17.19 -15.80
N GLY A 19 -15.04 18.15 -15.71
CA GLY A 19 -13.66 17.97 -16.11
C GLY A 19 -13.03 16.86 -15.28
N ILE A 20 -12.82 15.69 -15.87
CA ILE A 20 -12.01 14.63 -15.28
C ILE A 20 -10.57 15.13 -15.28
N GLN A 21 -10.08 15.54 -14.11
CA GLN A 21 -8.68 15.90 -13.96
C GLN A 21 -7.87 14.60 -13.96
N ASN A 22 -7.31 14.25 -15.12
CA ASN A 22 -6.30 13.20 -15.23
C ASN A 22 -5.04 13.65 -14.49
N VAL A 23 -4.95 13.31 -13.21
CA VAL A 23 -3.69 13.37 -12.46
C VAL A 23 -2.76 12.27 -12.99
N SER A 24 -1.98 12.60 -14.02
CA SER A 24 -0.88 11.74 -14.45
C SER A 24 0.22 11.80 -13.40
N ALA A 25 0.34 10.75 -12.57
CA ALA A 25 1.48 10.57 -11.68
C ALA A 25 2.77 10.60 -12.52
N SER A 26 3.66 11.55 -12.23
CA SER A 26 4.93 11.64 -12.95
C SER A 26 5.82 10.46 -12.56
N PRO A 27 6.56 9.85 -13.51
CA PRO A 27 7.43 8.70 -13.21
C PRO A 27 8.49 9.02 -12.14
N ALA A 28 8.94 10.28 -12.04
CA ALA A 28 9.84 10.74 -10.99
C ALA A 28 9.26 10.62 -9.57
N GLN A 29 7.93 10.75 -9.41
CA GLN A 29 7.25 10.61 -8.13
C GLN A 29 7.11 9.14 -7.73
N ALA A 30 6.88 8.24 -8.70
CA ALA A 30 6.88 6.80 -8.45
C ALA A 30 8.25 6.30 -7.97
N VAL A 31 9.33 6.72 -8.64
CA VAL A 31 10.71 6.37 -8.26
C VAL A 31 11.08 6.90 -6.85
N GLN A 32 10.62 8.10 -6.49
CA GLN A 32 10.84 8.62 -5.13
C GLN A 32 10.01 7.90 -4.05
N LEU A 33 8.82 7.39 -4.37
CA LEU A 33 8.05 6.59 -3.44
C LEU A 33 8.72 5.24 -3.19
N ASP A 34 9.15 4.52 -4.25
CA ASP A 34 9.85 3.24 -4.11
C ASP A 34 11.14 3.38 -3.27
N ALA A 35 11.94 4.42 -3.51
CA ALA A 35 13.15 4.69 -2.74
C ALA A 35 12.90 5.00 -1.24
N ARG A 36 11.70 5.45 -0.86
CA ARG A 36 11.31 5.69 0.54
C ARG A 36 10.66 4.47 1.22
N ASN A 37 10.15 3.53 0.43
CA ASN A 37 9.47 2.33 0.92
C ASN A 37 10.47 1.24 1.33
N ASP A 38 11.61 1.20 0.65
CA ASP A 38 12.72 0.32 0.96
C ASP A 38 13.60 0.88 2.10
N CYS A 39 14.53 0.04 2.56
CA CYS A 39 15.40 0.39 3.69
C CYS A 39 16.58 1.30 3.34
N GLY A 40 16.65 1.77 2.09
CA GLY A 40 17.72 2.62 1.59
C GLY A 40 18.98 1.84 1.22
N ALA A 41 20.10 2.54 1.09
CA ALA A 41 21.39 1.93 0.76
C ALA A 41 21.79 0.87 1.80
N GLY A 42 22.04 -0.36 1.34
CA GLY A 42 22.34 -1.51 2.20
C GLY A 42 21.11 -2.30 2.68
N GLY A 43 19.90 -1.86 2.33
CA GLY A 43 18.68 -2.64 2.54
C GLY A 43 18.64 -3.87 1.62
N ALA A 44 18.31 -5.03 2.17
CA ALA A 44 18.12 -6.23 1.35
C ALA A 44 16.79 -6.16 0.58
N ALA A 45 16.69 -6.83 -0.57
CA ALA A 45 15.48 -6.82 -1.39
C ALA A 45 14.21 -7.30 -0.66
N TYR A 46 14.39 -8.10 0.41
CA TYR A 46 13.31 -8.62 1.26
C TYR A 46 12.97 -7.71 2.45
N THR A 47 13.56 -6.52 2.58
CA THR A 47 13.26 -5.59 3.68
C THR A 47 12.42 -4.40 3.23
N ARG A 48 11.53 -3.94 4.11
CA ARG A 48 10.66 -2.78 3.92
C ARG A 48 10.63 -1.93 5.18
N ARG A 49 10.46 -0.63 5.00
CA ARG A 49 10.39 0.31 6.14
C ARG A 49 9.00 0.27 6.76
N THR A 50 8.89 -0.19 7.99
CA THR A 50 7.61 -0.21 8.74
C THR A 50 6.98 1.18 8.76
N ASN A 51 5.66 1.24 8.61
CA ASN A 51 4.81 2.44 8.49
C ASN A 51 5.03 3.28 7.22
N SER A 52 5.93 2.91 6.31
CA SER A 52 6.05 3.58 5.01
C SER A 52 4.93 3.13 4.05
N PRO A 53 4.63 3.92 3.01
CA PRO A 53 3.65 3.56 2.00
C PRO A 53 3.95 2.22 1.30
N CYS A 54 2.92 1.56 0.80
CA CYS A 54 3.07 0.37 -0.04
C CYS A 54 1.97 0.29 -1.10
N GLY A 55 2.30 -0.27 -2.27
CA GLY A 55 1.37 -0.43 -3.37
C GLY A 55 0.48 -1.67 -3.22
N ALA A 56 -0.76 -1.59 -3.72
CA ALA A 56 -1.72 -2.71 -3.68
C ALA A 56 -1.23 -3.97 -4.42
N GLY A 57 -0.30 -3.82 -5.39
CA GLY A 57 0.34 -4.94 -6.08
C GLY A 57 1.20 -5.85 -5.20
N ASN A 58 1.52 -5.44 -3.95
CA ASN A 58 2.26 -6.27 -3.00
C ASN A 58 1.40 -7.39 -2.36
N GLY A 59 0.08 -7.41 -2.61
CA GLY A 59 -0.80 -8.52 -2.24
C GLY A 59 -0.60 -9.02 -0.80
N ARG A 60 -0.37 -10.33 -0.66
CA ARG A 60 -0.09 -11.00 0.62
C ARG A 60 1.41 -11.21 0.90
N HIS A 61 2.29 -10.63 0.09
CA HIS A 61 3.73 -10.82 0.25
C HIS A 61 4.21 -10.31 1.60
N LEU A 62 5.14 -11.06 2.19
CA LEU A 62 5.74 -10.79 3.49
C LEU A 62 7.18 -10.35 3.30
N TYR A 63 7.54 -9.30 4.02
CA TYR A 63 8.87 -8.71 4.05
C TYR A 63 9.35 -8.61 5.49
N CYS A 64 10.64 -8.42 5.69
CA CYS A 64 11.16 -8.05 7.01
C CYS A 64 11.11 -6.53 7.19
N GLY A 65 10.96 -6.08 8.43
CA GLY A 65 11.30 -4.71 8.80
C GLY A 65 12.78 -4.41 8.50
N CYS A 66 13.12 -3.13 8.33
CA CYS A 66 14.52 -2.73 8.06
C CYS A 66 15.50 -3.12 9.17
N ASP A 67 15.02 -3.17 10.41
CA ASP A 67 15.76 -3.61 11.58
C ASP A 67 15.80 -5.14 11.73
N GLN A 68 15.13 -5.86 10.82
CA GLN A 68 14.96 -7.30 10.81
C GLN A 68 14.36 -7.86 12.11
N THR A 69 13.59 -7.05 12.85
CA THR A 69 13.00 -7.48 14.13
C THR A 69 11.56 -7.96 14.01
N GLY A 70 10.94 -7.82 12.84
CA GLY A 70 9.57 -8.24 12.59
C GLY A 70 9.26 -8.50 11.11
N VAL A 71 8.20 -9.26 10.87
CA VAL A 71 7.61 -9.45 9.53
C VAL A 71 6.57 -8.37 9.29
N VAL A 72 6.62 -7.74 8.12
CA VAL A 72 5.68 -6.72 7.68
C VAL A 72 4.90 -7.16 6.44
N GLN A 73 3.65 -6.70 6.35
CA GLN A 73 2.77 -6.89 5.21
C GLN A 73 2.17 -5.55 4.76
N CYS A 74 1.90 -5.42 3.46
CA CYS A 74 1.22 -4.25 2.93
C CYS A 74 -0.27 -4.28 3.29
N LEU A 75 -0.65 -3.52 4.32
CA LEU A 75 -2.04 -3.43 4.80
C LEU A 75 -2.51 -1.99 4.69
N ARG A 76 -3.65 -1.78 4.02
CA ARG A 76 -4.26 -0.44 3.86
C ARG A 76 -3.28 0.62 3.33
N GLY A 77 -2.42 0.22 2.40
CA GLY A 77 -1.43 1.10 1.77
C GLY A 77 -0.21 1.43 2.64
N LYS A 78 0.03 0.71 3.74
CA LYS A 78 1.24 0.84 4.56
C LYS A 78 1.86 -0.50 4.92
N TRP A 79 3.19 -0.55 5.01
CA TRP A 79 3.90 -1.69 5.61
C TRP A 79 3.60 -1.75 7.10
N THR A 80 2.82 -2.74 7.49
CA THR A 80 2.36 -2.94 8.86
C THR A 80 3.03 -4.19 9.42
N GLU A 81 3.60 -4.11 10.61
CA GLU A 81 4.13 -5.28 11.31
C GLU A 81 2.99 -6.25 11.64
N VAL A 82 3.13 -7.50 11.19
CA VAL A 82 2.16 -8.57 11.41
C VAL A 82 2.69 -9.65 12.35
N GLN A 83 4.01 -9.70 12.55
CA GLN A 83 4.65 -10.62 13.50
C GLN A 83 5.95 -10.02 14.03
N LYS A 84 6.11 -10.06 15.35
CA LYS A 84 7.37 -9.69 16.01
C LYS A 84 8.31 -10.91 16.05
N CYS A 85 9.56 -10.70 15.64
CA CYS A 85 10.61 -11.72 15.54
C CYS A 85 11.72 -11.57 16.58
N VAL A 86 11.58 -10.65 17.54
CA VAL A 86 12.52 -10.50 18.66
C VAL A 86 11.80 -10.78 19.98
N GLY A 87 12.08 -11.96 20.54
CA GLY A 87 11.51 -12.44 21.80
C GLY A 87 11.14 -13.93 21.77
N GLY A 88 11.13 -14.56 22.94
CA GLY A 88 10.87 -15.99 23.07
C GLY A 88 11.93 -16.81 22.33
N THR A 89 11.49 -17.64 21.37
CA THR A 89 12.35 -18.48 20.52
C THR A 89 12.81 -17.80 19.24
N PHE A 90 12.35 -16.57 18.95
CA PHE A 90 12.68 -15.86 17.70
C PHE A 90 13.86 -14.90 17.87
N HIS A 91 14.74 -14.88 16.87
CA HIS A 91 16.01 -14.15 16.89
C HIS A 91 16.22 -13.26 15.66
N GLY A 92 15.14 -12.78 15.07
CA GLY A 92 15.15 -11.89 13.91
C GLY A 92 14.32 -12.40 12.75
N CYS A 93 14.33 -11.64 11.67
CA CYS A 93 13.57 -11.88 10.46
C CYS A 93 14.49 -12.13 9.28
N THR A 94 14.20 -13.17 8.50
CA THR A 94 14.88 -13.48 7.24
C THR A 94 13.86 -13.76 6.15
N ALA A 95 14.30 -13.97 4.91
CA ALA A 95 13.45 -14.39 3.82
C ALA A 95 14.06 -15.54 3.01
N ASN A 96 13.19 -16.36 2.43
CA ASN A 96 13.54 -17.37 1.44
C ASN A 96 12.56 -17.27 0.25
N GLY A 97 12.56 -18.26 -0.65
CA GLY A 97 11.66 -18.28 -1.81
C GLY A 97 10.15 -18.21 -1.49
N SER A 98 9.77 -18.48 -0.24
CA SER A 98 8.38 -18.41 0.25
C SER A 98 8.03 -17.07 0.92
N GLY A 99 9.00 -16.16 1.09
CA GLY A 99 8.82 -14.85 1.71
C GLY A 99 9.49 -14.71 3.09
N ALA A 100 9.25 -13.55 3.73
CA ALA A 100 9.82 -13.24 5.03
C ALA A 100 9.17 -14.02 6.19
N HIS A 101 9.99 -14.44 7.14
CA HIS A 101 9.59 -15.21 8.32
C HIS A 101 10.58 -14.95 9.47
N CYS A 102 10.11 -15.19 10.70
CA CYS A 102 10.99 -15.14 11.86
C CYS A 102 11.88 -16.39 11.92
N ILE A 103 13.15 -16.20 12.27
CA ILE A 103 14.09 -17.30 12.52
C ILE A 103 14.03 -17.71 13.98
N THR A 104 14.12 -19.02 14.22
CA THR A 104 14.36 -19.59 15.54
C THR A 104 15.74 -20.22 15.56
N TYR A 105 16.48 -20.11 16.67
CA TYR A 105 17.61 -20.98 16.92
C TYR A 105 17.07 -22.18 17.69
N LEU A 106 17.05 -23.34 17.04
CA LEU A 106 16.96 -24.60 17.77
C LEU A 106 18.35 -24.84 18.37
N GLY A 107 18.51 -24.50 19.64
CA GLY A 107 19.66 -24.94 20.44
C GLY A 107 19.66 -26.44 20.62
#